data_AF-A0A1F4FY75-F1
#
_entry.id   AF-A0A1F4FY75-F1
#
_cell.length_a   1.000
_cell.length_b   1.000
_cell.length_c   1.000
_cell.angle_alpha   90.00
_cell.angle_beta   90.00
_cell.angle_gamma   90.00
#
_symmetry.space_group_name_H-M   'P 1'
#
loop_
_entity.id
_entity.type
_entity.pdbx_description
1 polymer ?
#
loop_
_entity_poly.entity_id
_entity_poly.type
_entity_poly.pdbx_seq_one_letter_code
_entity_poly.pdbx_strand_id
1 'polypeptide(L)'
;MKGPVGFAVGALLVIWGALPLVPAAWGIRFGAPYLVFFSMAVLGSAAFFVLLNWGPVRQPESPAMTFASILLVYVGTVGGMVWFGNWYYPQFETPRVAAPQAAGESAAESRGRAVFLNPSFACFACHTIEALGIRGGQRGPDLSNAGKQAESRRPGRSAEDYLLEAIVDPWACFTPLPASGLVECQPAADAAKTYPQLMIPGLKERMSEADLKDLVVFLRSLKGRP
;
A
#
# COMPACT_ATOMS: atom_id res chain seq x y z
N MET A 1 -16.19 13.41 -37.06
CA MET A 1 -15.09 12.41 -36.97
C MET A 1 -15.71 11.04 -36.71
N LYS A 2 -15.45 10.04 -37.56
CA LYS A 2 -15.91 8.64 -37.35
C LYS A 2 -14.71 7.75 -37.02
N GLY A 3 -14.96 6.60 -36.41
CA GLY A 3 -13.92 5.61 -36.08
C GLY A 3 -13.14 5.90 -34.78
N PRO A 4 -11.99 5.25 -34.57
CA PRO A 4 -11.26 5.26 -33.29
C PRO A 4 -10.88 6.67 -32.81
N VAL A 5 -10.53 7.58 -33.73
CA VAL A 5 -10.19 8.97 -33.41
C VAL A 5 -11.43 9.74 -32.91
N GLY A 6 -12.60 9.51 -33.52
CA GLY A 6 -13.86 10.10 -33.07
C GLY A 6 -14.24 9.64 -31.67
N PHE A 7 -14.10 8.34 -31.40
CA PHE A 7 -14.31 7.78 -30.06
C PHE A 7 -13.34 8.37 -29.04
N ALA A 8 -12.04 8.45 -29.35
CA ALA A 8 -11.04 8.99 -28.45
C ALA A 8 -11.34 10.42 -28.03
N VAL A 9 -11.69 11.28 -28.99
CA VAL A 9 -12.07 12.68 -28.71
C VAL A 9 -13.31 12.73 -27.82
N GLY A 10 -14.35 11.95 -28.12
CA GLY A 10 -15.56 11.89 -27.30
C GLY A 10 -15.26 11.45 -25.86
N ALA A 11 -14.46 10.39 -25.69
CA ALA A 11 -14.07 9.88 -24.38
C ALA A 11 -13.21 10.89 -23.59
N LEU A 12 -12.26 11.58 -24.24
CA LEU A 12 -11.45 12.61 -23.59
C LEU A 12 -12.28 13.81 -23.15
N LEU A 13 -13.29 14.22 -23.93
CA LEU A 13 -14.23 15.25 -23.52
C LEU A 13 -15.05 14.83 -22.30
N VAL A 14 -15.44 13.57 -22.19
CA VAL A 14 -16.10 13.04 -20.98
C VAL A 14 -15.13 13.05 -19.80
N ILE A 15 -13.89 12.56 -19.98
CA ILE A 15 -12.89 12.45 -18.91
C ILE A 15 -12.53 13.82 -18.34
N TRP A 16 -12.35 14.83 -19.17
CA TRP A 16 -11.91 16.16 -18.73
C TRP A 16 -13.04 17.17 -18.56
N GLY A 17 -14.17 16.97 -19.23
CA GLY A 17 -15.30 17.90 -19.20
C GLY A 17 -16.46 17.45 -18.32
N ALA A 18 -16.76 16.15 -18.25
CA ALA A 18 -17.92 15.65 -17.50
C ALA A 18 -17.54 15.02 -16.15
N LEU A 19 -16.50 14.19 -16.09
CA LEU A 19 -16.11 13.52 -14.83
C LEU A 19 -15.74 14.50 -13.71
N PRO A 20 -15.04 15.62 -13.95
CA PRO A 20 -14.73 16.57 -12.87
C PRO A 20 -15.97 17.27 -12.31
N LEU A 21 -17.08 17.28 -13.06
CA LEU A 21 -18.35 17.86 -12.66
C LEU A 21 -19.23 16.89 -11.87
N VAL A 22 -18.84 15.61 -11.76
CA VAL A 22 -19.60 14.62 -11.00
C VAL A 22 -19.65 15.03 -9.51
N PRO A 23 -20.84 15.09 -8.90
CA PRO A 23 -20.97 15.49 -7.50
C PRO A 23 -20.19 14.57 -6.57
N ALA A 24 -19.48 15.16 -5.61
CA ALA A 24 -18.70 14.42 -4.62
C ALA A 24 -19.55 13.43 -3.78
N ALA A 25 -20.85 13.68 -3.67
CA ALA A 25 -21.80 12.83 -2.96
C ALA A 25 -21.90 11.41 -3.54
N TRP A 26 -21.49 11.19 -4.78
CA TRP A 26 -21.53 9.87 -5.42
C TRP A 26 -20.30 9.01 -5.10
N GLY A 27 -19.35 9.53 -4.29
CA GLY A 27 -18.15 8.81 -3.87
C GLY A 27 -17.11 8.60 -4.98
N ILE A 28 -17.38 9.11 -6.19
CA ILE A 28 -16.51 8.96 -7.37
C ILE A 28 -15.88 10.32 -7.65
N ARG A 29 -14.74 10.61 -7.00
CA ARG A 29 -13.91 11.76 -7.34
C ARG A 29 -12.56 11.28 -7.85
N PHE A 30 -12.37 11.37 -9.17
CA PHE A 30 -11.10 11.04 -9.79
C PHE A 30 -10.13 12.21 -9.64
N GLY A 31 -9.00 11.98 -8.97
CA GLY A 31 -7.89 12.93 -8.97
C GLY A 31 -7.23 13.04 -10.35
N ALA A 32 -6.44 14.09 -10.55
CA ALA A 32 -5.70 14.31 -11.80
C ALA A 32 -4.89 13.07 -12.27
N PRO A 33 -4.23 12.28 -11.40
CA PRO A 33 -3.52 11.07 -11.84
C PRO A 33 -4.43 10.04 -12.53
N TYR A 34 -5.67 9.87 -12.05
CA TYR A 34 -6.63 8.95 -12.64
C TYR A 34 -7.12 9.47 -14.00
N LEU A 35 -7.39 10.77 -14.13
CA LEU A 35 -7.80 11.36 -15.40
C LEU A 35 -6.70 11.21 -16.47
N VAL A 36 -5.44 11.41 -16.10
CA VAL A 36 -4.29 11.19 -16.98
C VAL A 36 -4.18 9.71 -17.36
N PHE A 37 -4.29 8.80 -16.40
CA PHE A 37 -4.26 7.36 -16.65
C PHE A 37 -5.33 6.93 -17.66
N PHE A 38 -6.60 7.31 -17.44
CA PHE A 38 -7.69 6.97 -18.36
C PHE A 38 -7.52 7.62 -19.74
N SER A 39 -6.98 8.83 -19.79
CA SER A 39 -6.67 9.50 -21.07
C SER A 39 -5.63 8.72 -21.87
N MET A 40 -4.56 8.26 -21.21
CA MET A 40 -3.53 7.43 -21.84
C MET A 40 -4.09 6.09 -22.33
N ALA A 41 -4.98 5.45 -21.55
CA ALA A 41 -5.65 4.22 -21.95
C ALA A 41 -6.50 4.43 -23.22
N VAL A 42 -7.32 5.49 -23.25
CA VAL A 42 -8.16 5.84 -24.41
C VAL A 42 -7.30 6.11 -25.66
N LEU A 43 -6.25 6.91 -25.52
CA LEU A 43 -5.34 7.22 -26.62
C LEU A 43 -4.61 5.99 -27.13
N GLY A 44 -4.11 5.14 -26.23
CA GLY A 44 -3.45 3.88 -26.56
C GLY A 44 -4.38 2.94 -27.33
N SER A 45 -5.62 2.77 -26.87
CA SER A 45 -6.62 1.95 -27.58
C SER A 45 -6.96 2.52 -28.95
N ALA A 46 -7.15 3.84 -29.06
CA ALA A 46 -7.44 4.47 -30.34
C ALA A 46 -6.28 4.31 -31.34
N ALA A 47 -5.04 4.50 -30.88
CA ALA A 47 -3.84 4.27 -31.67
C ALA A 47 -3.73 2.82 -32.15
N PHE A 48 -4.04 1.85 -31.29
CA PHE A 48 -4.07 0.43 -31.65
C PHE A 48 -5.06 0.14 -32.79
N PHE A 49 -6.30 0.65 -32.71
CA PHE A 49 -7.28 0.45 -33.78
C PHE A 49 -6.97 1.22 -35.07
N VAL A 50 -6.35 2.42 -34.96
CA VAL A 50 -5.83 3.12 -36.14
C VAL A 50 -4.73 2.28 -36.81
N LEU A 51 -3.84 1.68 -36.03
CA LEU A 51 -2.77 0.82 -36.54
C LEU A 51 -3.33 -0.42 -37.25
N LEU A 52 -4.34 -1.08 -36.66
CA LEU A 52 -5.02 -2.22 -37.30
C LEU A 52 -5.71 -1.82 -38.62
N ASN A 53 -6.12 -0.57 -38.76
CA ASN A 53 -6.76 -0.04 -39.96
C ASN A 53 -5.77 0.56 -40.99
N TRP A 54 -4.47 0.61 -40.68
CA TRP A 54 -3.45 1.21 -41.56
C TRP A 54 -3.14 0.34 -42.78
N GLY A 55 -3.40 -0.96 -42.71
CA GLY A 55 -3.23 -1.88 -43.83
C GLY A 55 -3.14 -3.33 -43.37
N PRO A 56 -2.99 -4.27 -44.32
CA PRO A 56 -2.81 -5.68 -43.99
C PRO A 56 -1.55 -5.85 -43.14
N VAL A 57 -1.75 -6.35 -41.91
CA VAL A 57 -0.65 -6.71 -41.01
C VAL A 57 0.13 -7.85 -41.65
N ARG A 58 1.37 -7.59 -42.05
CA ARG A 58 2.26 -8.63 -42.60
C ARG A 58 2.50 -9.67 -41.51
N GLN A 59 2.03 -10.89 -41.76
CA GLN A 59 2.27 -12.00 -40.85
C GLN A 59 3.73 -12.46 -40.97
N PRO A 60 4.37 -12.87 -39.87
CA PRO A 60 5.72 -13.44 -39.93
C PRO A 60 5.71 -14.72 -40.79
N GLU A 61 6.64 -14.80 -41.74
CA GLU A 61 6.73 -15.92 -42.70
C GLU A 61 7.46 -17.15 -42.14
N SER A 62 8.01 -17.06 -40.93
CA SER A 62 8.78 -18.15 -40.30
C SER A 62 8.49 -18.29 -38.81
N PRO A 63 8.63 -19.49 -38.24
CA PRO A 63 8.48 -19.70 -36.80
C PRO A 63 9.38 -18.78 -35.96
N ALA A 64 10.62 -18.55 -36.41
CA ALA A 64 11.57 -17.66 -35.71
C ALA A 64 11.05 -16.22 -35.63
N MET A 65 10.49 -15.70 -36.72
CA MET A 65 9.87 -14.36 -36.75
C MET A 65 8.62 -14.30 -35.85
N THR A 66 7.83 -15.37 -35.80
CA THR A 66 6.69 -15.47 -34.88
C THR A 66 7.15 -15.41 -33.42
N PHE A 67 8.16 -16.21 -33.04
CA PHE A 67 8.73 -16.17 -31.69
C PHE A 67 9.30 -14.79 -31.35
N ALA A 68 10.03 -14.17 -32.28
CA ALA A 68 10.56 -12.82 -32.09
C ALA A 68 9.45 -11.78 -31.86
N SER A 69 8.34 -11.89 -32.61
CA SER A 69 7.19 -10.99 -32.45
C SER A 69 6.49 -11.15 -31.10
N ILE A 70 6.29 -12.40 -30.64
CA ILE A 70 5.71 -12.68 -29.33
C ILE A 70 6.62 -12.18 -28.22
N LEU A 71 7.92 -12.43 -28.32
CA LEU A 71 8.91 -11.97 -27.34
C LEU A 71 8.94 -10.44 -27.26
N LEU A 72 8.90 -9.75 -28.41
CA LEU A 72 8.86 -8.30 -28.46
C LEU A 72 7.62 -7.73 -27.75
N VAL A 73 6.44 -8.29 -28.03
CA VAL A 73 5.20 -7.88 -27.35
C VAL A 73 5.28 -8.15 -25.86
N TYR A 74 5.78 -9.32 -25.46
CA TYR A 74 5.94 -9.70 -24.06
C TYR A 74 6.88 -8.75 -23.32
N VAL A 75 8.06 -8.47 -23.87
CA VAL A 75 9.04 -7.54 -23.29
C VAL A 75 8.46 -6.11 -23.23
N GLY A 76 7.81 -5.66 -24.29
CA GLY A 76 7.23 -4.31 -24.34
C GLY A 76 6.09 -4.11 -23.34
N THR A 77 5.22 -5.12 -23.19
CA THR A 77 4.04 -5.02 -22.31
C THR A 77 4.36 -5.42 -20.88
N VAL A 78 4.75 -6.68 -20.64
CA VAL A 78 5.03 -7.21 -19.31
C VAL A 78 6.32 -6.61 -18.75
N GLY A 79 7.40 -6.62 -19.54
CA GLY A 79 8.66 -6.01 -19.13
C GLY A 79 8.52 -4.51 -18.85
N GLY A 80 7.79 -3.79 -19.72
CA GLY A 80 7.45 -2.39 -19.51
C GLY A 80 6.62 -2.14 -18.25
N MET A 81 5.59 -2.96 -17.97
CA MET A 81 4.78 -2.86 -16.75
C MET A 81 5.58 -3.14 -15.49
N VAL A 82 6.45 -4.16 -15.49
CA VAL A 82 7.32 -4.47 -14.34
C VAL A 82 8.33 -3.35 -14.12
N TRP A 83 8.95 -2.84 -15.18
CA TRP A 83 9.89 -1.73 -15.10
C TRP A 83 9.22 -0.46 -14.58
N PHE A 84 8.05 -0.09 -15.12
CA PHE A 84 7.28 1.06 -14.65
C PHE A 84 6.80 0.86 -13.21
N GLY A 85 6.33 -0.33 -12.87
CA GLY A 85 5.93 -0.71 -11.53
C GLY A 85 7.07 -0.50 -10.54
N ASN A 86 8.25 -1.03 -10.82
CA ASN A 86 9.44 -0.87 -9.98
C ASN A 86 9.98 0.58 -9.95
N TRP A 87 9.80 1.35 -11.02
CA TRP A 87 10.23 2.74 -11.08
C TRP A 87 9.29 3.67 -10.28
N TYR A 88 7.98 3.51 -10.48
CA TYR A 88 6.95 4.37 -9.91
C TYR A 88 6.58 3.96 -8.49
N TYR A 89 6.56 2.66 -8.23
CA TYR A 89 6.43 2.04 -6.91
C TYR A 89 7.64 1.14 -6.71
N PRO A 90 8.84 1.67 -6.36
CA PRO A 90 9.94 0.81 -5.93
C PRO A 90 9.38 -0.13 -4.88
N GLN A 91 9.23 -1.40 -5.25
CA GLN A 91 8.69 -2.47 -4.40
C GLN A 91 9.53 -2.36 -3.14
N PHE A 92 8.91 -1.88 -2.05
CA PHE A 92 9.61 -1.36 -0.87
C PHE A 92 10.84 -2.22 -0.65
N GLU A 93 12.02 -1.70 -1.02
CA GLU A 93 13.25 -2.44 -0.77
C GLU A 93 13.15 -2.77 0.70
N THR A 94 13.11 -4.08 1.04
CA THR A 94 13.23 -4.51 2.43
C THR A 94 14.36 -3.65 2.96
N PRO A 95 14.12 -2.74 3.92
CA PRO A 95 15.16 -1.82 4.34
C PRO A 95 16.36 -2.69 4.66
N ARG A 96 17.39 -2.67 3.79
CA ARG A 96 18.54 -3.56 3.94
C ARG A 96 19.03 -3.22 5.31
N VAL A 97 18.85 -4.14 6.28
CA VAL A 97 19.12 -4.22 7.74
C VAL A 97 20.02 -3.12 8.38
N ALA A 98 19.99 -1.91 7.86
CA ALA A 98 20.99 -0.86 7.93
C ALA A 98 20.31 0.51 8.07
N ALA A 99 19.04 0.52 8.50
CA ALA A 99 18.63 1.61 9.36
C ALA A 99 19.63 1.62 10.53
N PRO A 100 20.36 2.72 10.76
CA PRO A 100 21.33 2.78 11.85
C PRO A 100 20.69 2.30 13.14
N GLN A 101 21.40 1.51 13.93
CA GLN A 101 20.98 1.20 15.30
C GLN A 101 20.74 2.54 16.00
N ALA A 102 19.56 2.74 16.58
CA ALA A 102 19.32 3.98 17.31
C ALA A 102 20.35 4.00 18.45
N ALA A 103 21.07 5.12 18.62
CA ALA A 103 22.07 5.20 19.68
C ALA A 103 21.38 4.97 21.03
N GLY A 104 21.77 3.91 21.74
CA GLY A 104 21.13 3.48 23.00
C GLY A 104 20.09 2.35 22.87
N GLU A 105 19.89 1.77 21.67
CA GLU A 105 18.99 0.65 21.45
C GLU A 105 19.44 -0.62 22.21
N SER A 106 18.55 -1.22 22.98
CA SER A 106 18.84 -2.45 23.72
C SER A 106 18.89 -3.69 22.80
N ALA A 107 19.48 -4.79 23.29
CA ALA A 107 19.51 -6.04 22.52
C ALA A 107 18.10 -6.57 22.18
N ALA A 108 17.12 -6.36 23.06
CA ALA A 108 15.73 -6.74 22.83
C ALA A 108 15.06 -5.86 21.78
N GLU A 109 15.28 -4.55 21.83
CA GLU A 109 14.80 -3.62 20.81
C GLU A 109 15.38 -3.96 19.42
N SER A 110 16.67 -4.27 19.36
CA SER A 110 17.32 -4.67 18.10
C SER A 110 16.75 -5.96 17.52
N ARG A 111 16.39 -6.94 18.35
CA ARG A 111 15.72 -8.17 17.89
C ARG A 111 14.29 -7.88 17.45
N GLY A 112 13.55 -7.06 18.20
CA GLY A 112 12.20 -6.63 17.83
C GLY A 112 12.16 -5.85 16.51
N ARG A 113 13.17 -5.02 16.26
CA ARG A 113 13.35 -4.33 14.98
C ARG A 113 13.58 -5.31 13.83
N ALA A 114 14.38 -6.35 14.05
CA ALA A 114 14.57 -7.42 13.06
C ALA A 114 13.26 -8.16 12.77
N VAL A 115 12.42 -8.39 13.80
CA VAL A 115 11.07 -8.96 13.63
C VAL A 115 10.19 -8.02 12.78
N PHE A 116 10.17 -6.72 13.05
CA PHE A 116 9.40 -5.73 12.26
C PHE A 116 9.78 -5.74 10.77
N LEU A 117 11.07 -5.87 10.48
CA LEU A 117 11.62 -5.89 9.11
C LEU A 117 11.56 -7.27 8.45
N ASN A 118 11.16 -8.32 9.18
CA ASN A 118 11.16 -9.67 8.67
C ASN A 118 10.04 -9.87 7.62
N PRO A 119 10.37 -10.30 6.38
CA PRO A 119 9.37 -10.57 5.34
C PRO A 119 8.32 -11.62 5.73
N SER A 120 8.64 -12.55 6.63
CA SER A 120 7.71 -13.59 7.11
C SER A 120 6.55 -13.01 7.94
N PHE A 121 6.77 -11.88 8.61
CA PHE A 121 5.74 -11.17 9.41
C PHE A 121 5.15 -9.97 8.67
N ALA A 122 5.90 -9.40 7.72
CA ALA A 122 5.46 -8.36 6.79
C ALA A 122 4.92 -7.07 7.44
N CYS A 123 5.31 -6.75 8.68
CA CYS A 123 4.88 -5.53 9.37
C CYS A 123 5.24 -4.27 8.56
N PHE A 124 6.49 -4.21 8.07
CA PHE A 124 6.99 -3.11 7.24
C PHE A 124 6.28 -3.00 5.87
N ALA A 125 5.63 -4.06 5.37
CA ALA A 125 4.92 -4.02 4.09
C ALA A 125 3.64 -3.17 4.17
N CYS A 126 3.11 -2.98 5.38
CA CYS A 126 1.94 -2.16 5.64
C CYS A 126 2.27 -0.89 6.41
N HIS A 127 3.24 -0.93 7.32
CA HIS A 127 3.58 0.17 8.22
C HIS A 127 4.94 0.79 7.90
N THR A 128 5.05 2.09 8.12
CA THR A 128 6.30 2.84 8.08
C THR A 128 6.76 3.22 9.50
N ILE A 129 8.05 3.53 9.68
CA ILE A 129 8.60 4.15 10.90
C ILE A 129 9.54 5.28 10.47
N GLU A 130 8.94 6.41 10.08
CA GLU A 130 9.67 7.57 9.55
C GLU A 130 10.68 8.15 10.53
N ALA A 131 10.40 8.10 11.83
CA ALA A 131 11.31 8.57 12.88
C ALA A 131 12.69 7.92 12.78
N LEU A 132 12.73 6.64 12.42
CA LEU A 132 13.95 5.84 12.23
C LEU A 132 14.40 5.76 10.75
N GLY A 133 13.74 6.49 9.85
CA GLY A 133 14.02 6.43 8.41
C GLY A 133 13.62 5.11 7.74
N ILE A 134 12.83 4.27 8.42
CA ILE A 134 12.36 3.00 7.88
C ILE A 134 11.16 3.29 6.98
N ARG A 135 11.39 3.26 5.67
CA ARG A 135 10.33 3.39 4.66
C ARG A 135 9.62 2.05 4.52
N GLY A 136 8.34 2.03 4.88
CA GLY A 136 7.47 0.87 4.68
C GLY A 136 6.19 1.23 3.94
N GLY A 137 5.18 0.38 4.07
CA GLY A 137 3.86 0.61 3.48
C GLY A 137 3.13 1.81 4.08
N GLN A 138 2.14 2.29 3.34
CA GLN A 138 1.21 3.35 3.76
C GLN A 138 -0.22 2.82 3.98
N ARG A 139 -0.39 1.49 3.98
CA ARG A 139 -1.70 0.86 4.23
C ARG A 139 -2.08 0.91 5.70
N GLY A 140 -1.08 0.71 6.57
CA GLY A 140 -1.18 0.90 8.01
C GLY A 140 -0.65 2.27 8.44
N PRO A 141 -1.01 2.75 9.64
CA PRO A 141 -0.49 4.00 10.19
C PRO A 141 1.02 3.96 10.40
N ASP A 142 1.66 5.13 10.37
CA ASP A 142 3.05 5.31 10.79
C ASP A 142 3.21 4.96 12.29
N LEU A 143 4.15 4.07 12.58
CA LEU A 143 4.42 3.57 13.93
C LEU A 143 5.52 4.34 14.65
N SER A 144 6.04 5.42 14.08
CA SER A 144 7.03 6.32 14.71
C SER A 144 6.71 6.73 16.15
N ASN A 145 5.42 6.79 16.49
CA ASN A 145 4.91 7.18 17.82
C ASN A 145 4.15 6.03 18.53
N ALA A 146 4.32 4.78 18.11
CA ALA A 146 3.51 3.65 18.59
C ALA A 146 3.55 3.51 20.12
N GLY A 147 4.74 3.59 20.71
CA GLY A 147 4.91 3.50 22.15
C GLY A 147 4.27 4.65 22.92
N LYS A 148 4.27 5.87 22.37
CA LYS A 148 3.61 7.04 23.00
C LYS A 148 2.08 6.93 22.89
N GLN A 149 1.58 6.47 21.74
CA GLN A 149 0.15 6.28 21.54
C GLN A 149 -0.38 5.14 22.43
N ALA A 150 0.35 4.04 22.54
CA ALA A 150 -0.05 2.88 23.35
C ALA A 150 -0.33 3.24 24.82
N GLU A 151 0.37 4.22 25.39
CA GLU A 151 0.15 4.68 26.78
C GLU A 151 -1.19 5.38 26.99
N SER A 152 -1.78 5.96 25.94
CA SER A 152 -2.98 6.79 26.04
C SER A 152 -4.22 6.19 25.37
N ARG A 153 -4.05 5.12 24.56
CA ARG A 153 -5.12 4.52 23.77
C ARG A 153 -6.16 3.76 24.60
N ARG A 154 -5.77 3.20 25.76
CA ARG A 154 -6.67 2.43 26.62
C ARG A 154 -6.43 2.74 28.11
N PRO A 155 -7.34 3.49 28.77
CA PRO A 155 -7.24 3.75 30.20
C PRO A 155 -7.14 2.46 31.02
N GLY A 156 -6.24 2.45 32.02
CA GLY A 156 -6.04 1.30 32.92
C GLY A 156 -5.30 0.10 32.30
N ARG A 157 -4.87 0.18 31.05
CA ARG A 157 -4.01 -0.82 30.40
C ARG A 157 -2.57 -0.31 30.30
N SER A 158 -1.59 -1.19 30.46
CA SER A 158 -0.20 -0.84 30.16
C SER A 158 -0.01 -0.70 28.64
N ALA A 159 0.98 0.09 28.22
CA ALA A 159 1.34 0.21 26.81
C ALA A 159 1.80 -1.14 26.20
N GLU A 160 2.47 -1.96 27.01
CA GLU A 160 2.94 -3.28 26.62
C GLU A 160 1.77 -4.23 26.33
N ASP A 161 0.80 -4.29 27.24
CA ASP A 161 -0.41 -5.10 27.04
C ASP A 161 -1.24 -4.61 25.86
N TYR A 162 -1.34 -3.30 25.67
CA TYR A 162 -2.06 -2.72 24.52
C TYR A 162 -1.39 -3.10 23.20
N LEU A 163 -0.07 -2.98 23.10
CA LEU A 163 0.67 -3.36 21.89
C LEU A 163 0.57 -4.87 21.62
N LEU A 164 0.66 -5.69 22.67
CA LEU A 164 0.48 -7.14 22.55
C LEU A 164 -0.92 -7.49 22.01
N GLU A 165 -1.97 -6.90 22.60
CA GLU A 165 -3.35 -7.06 22.16
C GLU A 165 -3.51 -6.61 20.70
N ALA A 166 -3.01 -5.43 20.33
CA ALA A 166 -3.11 -4.89 18.97
C ALA A 166 -2.38 -5.73 17.91
N ILE A 167 -1.35 -6.51 18.27
CA ILE A 167 -0.63 -7.39 17.34
C ILE A 167 -1.35 -8.75 17.20
N VAL A 168 -1.80 -9.31 18.34
CA VAL A 168 -2.40 -10.64 18.39
C VAL A 168 -3.86 -10.62 17.93
N ASP A 169 -4.60 -9.62 18.39
CA ASP A 169 -5.99 -9.36 18.07
C ASP A 169 -6.15 -7.86 17.74
N PRO A 170 -5.77 -7.44 16.51
CA PRO A 170 -5.87 -6.04 16.07
C PRO A 170 -7.31 -5.50 16.10
N TRP A 171 -8.30 -6.35 16.35
CA TRP A 171 -9.71 -6.03 16.38
C TRP A 171 -10.28 -6.02 17.82
N ALA A 172 -9.45 -6.26 18.85
CA ALA A 172 -9.91 -6.23 20.24
C ALA A 172 -10.24 -4.81 20.73
N CYS A 173 -9.49 -3.81 20.28
CA CYS A 173 -9.73 -2.40 20.58
C CYS A 173 -9.88 -1.59 19.29
N PHE A 174 -11.04 -0.95 19.14
CA PHE A 174 -11.26 0.06 18.11
C PHE A 174 -11.38 1.43 18.75
N THR A 175 -10.59 2.38 18.29
CA THR A 175 -10.85 3.79 18.57
C THR A 175 -11.60 4.33 17.34
N PRO A 176 -12.93 4.48 17.35
CA PRO A 176 -13.56 5.25 16.27
C PRO A 176 -12.89 6.61 16.26
N LEU A 177 -12.43 7.10 15.09
CA LEU A 177 -11.96 8.47 14.94
C LEU A 177 -13.15 9.39 15.30
N PRO A 178 -13.18 10.04 16.47
CA PRO A 178 -14.33 10.86 16.80
C PRO A 178 -14.02 12.31 16.43
N ALA A 179 -15.03 13.00 15.91
CA ALA A 179 -15.02 14.46 15.85
C ALA A 179 -14.80 15.14 17.23
N SER A 180 -14.87 14.38 18.34
CA SER A 180 -14.75 14.84 19.72
C SER A 180 -13.38 14.60 20.39
N GLY A 181 -12.37 14.09 19.69
CA GLY A 181 -10.98 14.08 20.20
C GLY A 181 -10.68 13.12 21.36
N LEU A 182 -11.58 12.20 21.71
CA LEU A 182 -11.31 11.15 22.70
C LEU A 182 -11.03 9.80 22.03
N VAL A 183 -9.82 9.29 22.24
CA VAL A 183 -9.34 8.00 21.74
C VAL A 183 -9.73 6.93 22.76
N GLU A 184 -11.01 6.58 22.84
CA GLU A 184 -11.48 5.53 23.75
C GLU A 184 -11.63 4.21 22.99
N CYS A 185 -10.96 3.16 23.45
CA CYS A 185 -11.17 1.80 22.98
C CYS A 185 -12.62 1.39 23.20
N GLN A 186 -13.41 1.34 22.13
CA GLN A 186 -14.71 0.71 22.13
C GLN A 186 -14.55 -0.74 21.63
N PRO A 187 -15.13 -1.74 22.34
CA PRO A 187 -15.29 -3.06 21.75
C PRO A 187 -16.16 -2.90 20.49
N ALA A 188 -15.79 -3.53 19.38
CA ALA A 188 -16.60 -3.43 18.16
C ALA A 188 -18.03 -3.91 18.44
N ALA A 189 -19.00 -3.00 18.37
CA ALA A 189 -20.41 -3.34 18.47
C ALA A 189 -20.84 -4.29 17.31
N ASP A 190 -20.16 -4.19 16.16
CA ASP A 190 -20.24 -5.10 15.03
C ASP A 190 -18.97 -4.93 14.17
N ALA A 191 -17.98 -5.81 14.35
CA ALA A 191 -16.69 -5.73 13.65
C ALA A 191 -16.82 -5.82 12.12
N ALA A 192 -17.91 -6.41 11.61
CA ALA A 192 -18.20 -6.52 10.19
C ALA A 192 -18.76 -5.23 9.58
N LYS A 193 -19.35 -4.33 10.39
CA LYS A 193 -19.99 -3.09 9.91
C LYS A 193 -19.17 -1.83 10.14
N THR A 194 -18.18 -1.86 11.03
CA THR A 194 -17.60 -0.63 11.57
C THR A 194 -16.31 -0.20 10.88
N TYR A 195 -15.47 -1.13 10.42
CA TYR A 195 -14.26 -0.82 9.63
C TYR A 195 -13.88 -2.01 8.74
N PRO A 196 -13.24 -1.77 7.57
CA PRO A 196 -12.57 -2.86 6.87
C PRO A 196 -11.48 -3.44 7.79
N GLN A 197 -11.52 -4.75 8.00
CA GLN A 197 -10.51 -5.54 8.71
C GLN A 197 -9.17 -5.51 7.94
N LEU A 198 -8.47 -4.38 7.98
CA LEU A 198 -7.29 -4.12 7.14
C LEU A 198 -6.02 -4.76 7.68
N MET A 199 -5.88 -4.86 9.00
CA MET A 199 -4.78 -5.59 9.63
C MET A 199 -5.16 -7.08 9.75
N ILE A 200 -4.38 -7.93 9.09
CA ILE A 200 -4.61 -9.38 9.02
C ILE A 200 -4.39 -9.97 10.42
N PRO A 201 -5.36 -10.70 10.99
CA PRO A 201 -5.22 -11.32 12.29
C PRO A 201 -4.33 -12.57 12.19
N GLY A 202 -4.06 -13.20 13.32
CA GLY A 202 -3.37 -14.48 13.34
C GLY A 202 -1.86 -14.40 13.08
N LEU A 203 -1.24 -13.30 13.52
CA LEU A 203 0.23 -13.22 13.57
C LEU A 203 0.82 -14.12 14.66
N LYS A 204 0.06 -14.36 15.74
CA LYS A 204 0.51 -15.16 16.89
C LYS A 204 0.86 -16.60 16.49
N GLU A 205 0.13 -17.19 15.55
CA GLU A 205 0.35 -18.57 15.09
C GLU A 205 1.60 -18.70 14.23
N ARG A 206 2.14 -17.58 13.73
CA ARG A 206 3.30 -17.56 12.82
C ARG A 206 4.59 -17.10 13.49
N MET A 207 4.51 -16.53 14.70
CA MET A 207 5.62 -15.90 15.40
C MET A 207 5.92 -16.60 16.73
N SER A 208 7.19 -16.70 17.11
CA SER A 208 7.56 -17.25 18.42
C SER A 208 7.17 -16.27 19.54
N GLU A 209 6.97 -16.77 20.76
CA GLU A 209 6.70 -15.91 21.92
C GLU A 209 7.84 -14.92 22.19
N ALA A 210 9.09 -15.33 21.92
CA ALA A 210 10.26 -14.48 22.06
C ALA A 210 10.26 -13.33 21.03
N ASP A 211 9.96 -13.62 19.77
CA ASP A 211 9.86 -12.61 18.71
C ASP A 211 8.73 -11.63 19.00
N LEU A 212 7.58 -12.11 19.47
CA LEU A 212 6.45 -11.26 19.84
C LEU A 212 6.84 -10.30 20.97
N LYS A 213 7.51 -10.82 21.99
CA LYS A 213 7.96 -10.02 23.13
C LYS A 213 8.99 -8.97 22.71
N ASP A 214 10.00 -9.37 21.94
CA ASP A 214 11.03 -8.44 21.46
C ASP A 214 10.42 -7.37 20.55
N LEU A 215 9.47 -7.73 19.68
CA LEU A 215 8.71 -6.78 18.85
C LEU A 215 7.95 -5.75 19.69
N VAL A 216 7.26 -6.19 20.74
CA VAL A 216 6.54 -5.28 21.65
C VAL A 216 7.52 -4.34 22.37
N VAL A 217 8.68 -4.84 22.80
CA VAL A 217 9.73 -4.01 23.41
C VAL A 217 10.20 -2.92 22.43
N PHE A 218 10.48 -3.29 21.18
CA PHE A 218 10.85 -2.35 20.12
C PHE A 218 9.76 -1.31 19.86
N LEU A 219 8.50 -1.72 19.66
CA LEU A 219 7.41 -0.78 19.38
C LEU A 219 7.13 0.17 20.55
N ARG A 220 7.31 -0.31 21.78
CA ARG A 220 7.16 0.50 23.00
C ARG A 220 8.21 1.60 23.10
N SER A 221 9.42 1.38 22.56
CA SER A 221 10.49 2.38 22.56
C SER A 221 10.26 3.51 21.55
N LEU A 222 9.33 3.34 20.60
CA LEU A 222 9.00 4.35 19.59
C LEU A 222 8.15 5.50 20.17
N LYS A 223 8.82 6.59 20.57
CA LYS A 223 8.19 7.78 21.18
C LYS A 223 8.16 9.03 20.28
N GLY A 224 8.47 8.88 18.99
CA GLY A 224 8.63 9.97 18.03
C GLY A 224 10.04 10.55 18.02
N ARG A 225 10.27 11.52 17.13
CA ARG A 225 11.43 12.42 17.26
C ARG A 225 11.09 13.49 18.30
N PRO A 226 12.06 13.98 19.11
CA PRO A 226 11.87 15.21 19.85
C PRO A 226 11.50 16.37 18.92
#